data_AF-A0A967TXC1-F1
#
_entry.id   AF-A0A967TXC1-F1
#
_cell.length_a   1.000
_cell.length_b   1.000
_cell.length_c   1.000
_cell.angle_alpha   90.00
_cell.angle_beta   90.00
_cell.angle_gamma   90.00
#
_symmetry.space_group_name_H-M   'P 1'
#
loop_
_entity.id
_entity.type
_entity.pdbx_description
1 polymer ?
#
loop_
_entity_poly.entity_id
_entity_poly.type
_entity_poly.pdbx_seq_one_letter_code
_entity_poly.pdbx_strand_id
1 'polypeptide(L)'
;TLYILAVLLRFLLQMARADFYNPLSQFLIRITNPVLRHFRRWIPGYRGIDWPAIILMLLLQAIELSLIALLKSGGLPDLSGLLLLSLCHLLKITIWVYIIVIIIQAITSWIN
;
A
#
# COMPACT_ATOMS: atom_id res chain seq x y z
N THR A 1 -1.40 9.63 0.12
CA THR A 1 -1.03 8.75 -1.01
C THR A 1 0.39 8.20 -0.93
N LEU A 2 1.45 9.02 -0.80
CA LEU A 2 2.85 8.54 -0.82
C LEU A 2 3.18 7.48 0.26
N TYR A 3 2.70 7.68 1.49
CA TYR A 3 2.92 6.70 2.55
C TYR A 3 2.19 5.37 2.29
N ILE A 4 0.97 5.43 1.74
CA ILE A 4 0.20 4.24 1.33
C ILE A 4 0.98 3.47 0.26
N LEU A 5 1.55 4.18 -0.72
CA LEU A 5 2.42 3.59 -1.73
C LEU A 5 3.64 2.91 -1.10
N ALA A 6 4.29 3.51 -0.11
CA ALA A 6 5.41 2.89 0.58
C ALA A 6 5.03 1.59 1.30
N VAL A 7 3.87 1.56 1.97
CA VAL A 7 3.35 0.35 2.61
C VAL A 7 2.96 -0.70 1.56
N LEU A 8 2.33 -0.29 0.46
CA LEU A 8 1.97 -1.17 -0.66
C LEU A 8 3.19 -1.79 -1.31
N LEU A 9 4.22 -1.00 -1.64
CA LEU A 9 5.44 -1.50 -2.24
C LEU A 9 6.13 -2.50 -1.32
N ARG A 10 6.21 -2.22 -0.01
CA ARG A 10 6.73 -3.20 0.95
C ARG A 10 5.94 -4.50 0.93
N PHE A 11 4.61 -4.40 0.94
CA PHE A 11 3.72 -5.56 0.89
C PHE A 11 3.91 -6.38 -0.39
N LEU A 12 3.97 -5.72 -1.55
CA LEU A 12 4.19 -6.36 -2.85
C LEU A 12 5.57 -7.01 -2.93
N LEU A 13 6.62 -6.34 -2.44
CA LEU A 13 7.97 -6.91 -2.38
C LEU A 13 8.02 -8.16 -1.48
N GLN A 14 7.33 -8.14 -0.34
CA GLN A 14 7.21 -9.31 0.51
C GLN A 14 6.48 -10.46 -0.20
N MET A 15 5.37 -10.16 -0.89
CA MET A 15 4.63 -11.17 -1.67
C MET A 15 5.47 -11.76 -2.82
N ALA A 16 6.24 -10.91 -3.50
CA ALA A 16 7.16 -11.32 -4.56
C ALA A 16 8.39 -12.06 -4.03
N ARG A 17 8.53 -12.22 -2.70
CA ARG A 17 9.72 -12.76 -2.02
C ARG A 17 11.00 -12.07 -2.46
N ALA A 18 10.93 -10.75 -2.67
CA ALA A 18 12.08 -9.95 -3.05
C ALA A 18 13.13 -9.97 -1.93
N ASP A 19 14.40 -9.91 -2.32
CA ASP A 19 15.51 -9.94 -1.37
C ASP A 19 15.43 -8.75 -0.39
N PHE A 20 15.45 -9.06 0.89
CA PHE A 20 15.45 -8.07 1.97
C PHE A 20 16.72 -7.22 1.99
N TYR A 21 17.82 -7.69 1.38
CA TYR A 21 19.06 -6.91 1.28
C TYR A 21 19.03 -5.84 0.18
N ASN A 22 17.99 -5.81 -0.67
CA ASN A 22 17.84 -4.74 -1.66
C ASN A 22 17.68 -3.37 -0.95
N PRO A 23 18.44 -2.33 -1.34
CA PRO A 23 18.35 -1.00 -0.73
C PRO A 23 16.93 -0.42 -0.72
N LEU A 24 16.13 -0.70 -1.74
CA LEU A 24 14.71 -0.28 -1.78
C LEU A 24 13.87 -0.98 -0.70
N SER A 25 14.09 -2.27 -0.49
CA SER A 25 13.38 -3.05 0.55
C SER A 25 13.72 -2.49 1.94
N GLN A 26 15.00 -2.24 2.22
CA GLN A 26 15.45 -1.66 3.49
C GLN A 26 14.88 -0.25 3.74
N PHE A 27 14.86 0.59 2.70
CA PHE A 27 14.28 1.93 2.79
C PHE A 27 12.79 1.89 3.16
N LEU A 28 12.01 1.07 2.44
CA LEU A 28 10.58 0.93 2.70
C LEU A 28 10.32 0.34 4.08
N ILE A 29 11.09 -0.67 4.49
CA ILE A 29 11.00 -1.29 5.82
C ILE A 29 11.25 -0.25 6.90
N ARG A 30 12.29 0.60 6.77
CA ARG A 30 12.66 1.62 7.75
C ARG A 30 11.56 2.67 7.95
N ILE A 31 10.90 3.09 6.87
CA ILE A 31 9.83 4.11 6.93
C ILE A 31 8.52 3.52 7.46
N THR A 32 8.20 2.28 7.10
CA THR A 32 6.89 1.67 7.40
C THR A 32 6.87 0.91 8.73
N ASN A 33 8.02 0.39 9.19
CA ASN A 33 8.13 -0.39 10.44
C ASN A 33 7.61 0.31 11.69
N PRO A 34 7.88 1.60 11.95
CA PRO A 34 7.43 2.24 13.18
C PRO A 34 5.92 2.12 13.36
N VAL A 35 5.15 2.43 12.32
CA VAL A 35 3.69 2.35 12.37
C VAL A 35 3.23 0.89 12.37
N LEU A 36 3.76 0.06 11.46
CA LEU A 36 3.38 -1.35 11.39
C LEU A 36 3.68 -2.12 12.68
N ARG A 37 4.73 -1.77 13.43
CA ARG A 37 5.05 -2.39 14.73
C ARG A 37 3.97 -2.13 15.78
N HIS A 38 3.30 -0.98 15.74
CA HIS A 38 2.18 -0.69 16.62
C HIS A 38 0.95 -1.55 16.24
N PHE A 39 0.65 -1.65 14.94
CA PHE A 39 -0.46 -2.49 14.44
C PHE A 39 -0.22 -3.98 14.67
N ARG A 40 1.01 -4.46 14.51
CA ARG A 40 1.42 -5.86 14.75
C ARG A 40 1.21 -6.34 16.18
N ARG A 41 1.03 -5.43 17.15
CA ARG A 41 0.66 -5.82 18.53
C ARG A 41 -0.75 -6.36 18.62
N TRP A 42 -1.65 -5.87 17.75
CA TRP A 42 -3.07 -6.21 17.77
C TRP A 42 -3.41 -7.28 16.74
N ILE A 43 -2.70 -7.26 15.60
CA ILE A 43 -3.02 -8.11 14.45
C ILE A 43 -1.76 -8.89 14.09
N PRO A 44 -1.71 -10.21 14.36
CA PRO A 44 -0.58 -11.02 13.91
C PRO A 44 -0.61 -11.19 12.39
N GLY A 45 0.57 -11.34 11.78
CA GLY A 45 0.65 -11.84 10.41
C GLY A 45 0.14 -13.28 10.34
N TYR A 46 -0.53 -13.66 9.24
CA TYR A 46 -1.13 -14.98 9.08
C TYR A 46 -0.80 -15.56 7.71
N ARG A 47 -0.29 -16.80 7.68
CA ARG A 47 0.05 -17.56 6.46
C ARG A 47 0.98 -16.82 5.47
N GLY A 48 1.93 -16.04 5.98
CA GLY A 48 2.87 -15.29 5.14
C GLY A 48 2.34 -13.97 4.57
N ILE A 49 1.07 -13.63 4.83
CA ILE A 49 0.45 -12.36 4.47
C ILE A 49 0.63 -11.34 5.60
N ASP A 50 1.09 -10.13 5.26
CA ASP A 50 1.19 -9.00 6.19
C ASP A 50 -0.18 -8.31 6.34
N TRP A 51 -1.10 -8.94 7.08
CA TRP A 51 -2.41 -8.37 7.44
C TRP A 51 -2.34 -6.98 8.08
N PRO A 52 -1.38 -6.69 8.99
CA PRO A 52 -1.15 -5.35 9.49
C PRO A 52 -0.97 -4.31 8.36
N ALA A 53 -0.22 -4.65 7.31
CA ALA A 53 -0.02 -3.75 6.17
C ALA A 53 -1.31 -3.52 5.39
N ILE A 54 -2.09 -4.57 5.12
CA ILE A 54 -3.38 -4.46 4.41
C ILE A 54 -4.34 -3.54 5.17
N ILE A 55 -4.49 -3.78 6.47
CA ILE A 55 -5.42 -3.01 7.32
C ILE A 55 -4.95 -1.56 7.45
N LEU A 56 -3.63 -1.35 7.63
CA LEU A 56 -3.06 -0.01 7.67
C LEU A 56 -3.32 0.75 6.36
N MET A 57 -3.10 0.11 5.20
CA MET A 57 -3.38 0.74 3.90
C MET A 57 -4.85 1.09 3.74
N LEU A 58 -5.76 0.20 4.12
CA LEU A 58 -7.19 0.44 4.01
C LEU A 58 -7.65 1.61 4.90
N LEU A 59 -7.17 1.66 6.14
CA LEU A 59 -7.45 2.75 7.07
C LEU A 59 -6.88 4.08 6.59
N LEU A 60 -5.64 4.10 6.11
CA LEU A 60 -5.04 5.32 5.57
C LEU A 60 -5.77 5.82 4.33
N GLN A 61 -6.19 4.92 3.44
CA GLN A 61 -6.95 5.28 2.25
C GLN A 61 -8.34 5.85 2.61
N ALA A 62 -8.99 5.23 3.60
CA ALA A 62 -10.26 5.69 4.16
C ALA A 62 -10.14 7.11 4.74
N ILE A 63 -9.10 7.36 5.53
CA ILE A 63 -8.81 8.67 6.13
C ILE A 63 -8.49 9.71 5.04
N GLU A 64 -7.69 9.34 4.04
CA GLU A 64 -7.36 10.24 2.92
C GLU A 64 -8.63 10.65 2.15
N LEU A 65 -9.50 9.70 1.82
CA LEU A 65 -10.74 9.97 1.10
C LEU A 65 -11.74 10.77 1.95
N SER A 66 -11.86 10.49 3.25
CA SER A 66 -12.76 11.22 4.13
C SER A 66 -12.30 12.67 4.32
N LEU A 67 -11.00 12.91 4.45
CA LEU A 67 -10.44 14.27 4.52
C LEU A 67 -10.69 15.04 3.21
N ILE A 68 -10.47 14.39 2.05
CA ILE A 68 -10.75 15.02 0.75
C ILE A 68 -12.25 15.34 0.60
N ALA A 69 -13.13 14.43 0.99
CA ALA A 69 -14.57 14.65 0.94
C ALA A 69 -14.99 15.79 1.87
N LEU A 70 -14.50 15.80 3.11
CA LEU A 70 -14.78 16.88 4.06
C LEU A 70 -14.37 18.25 3.51
N LEU A 71 -13.22 18.34 2.86
CA LEU A 71 -12.74 19.60 2.26
C LEU A 71 -13.52 20.02 1.01
N LYS A 72 -14.06 19.07 0.23
CA LYS A 72 -14.74 19.36 -1.04
C LYS A 72 -16.25 19.56 -0.90
N SER A 73 -16.91 18.70 -0.13
CA SER A 73 -18.37 18.67 0.01
C SER A 73 -18.84 19.03 1.42
N GLY A 74 -17.94 19.18 2.40
CA GLY A 74 -18.31 19.46 3.79
C GLY A 74 -18.96 18.28 4.53
N GLY A 75 -19.12 17.14 3.86
CA GLY A 75 -19.78 15.95 4.40
C GLY A 75 -18.87 14.73 4.41
N LEU A 76 -19.09 13.84 5.38
CA LEU A 76 -18.44 12.54 5.39
C LEU A 76 -19.15 11.61 4.39
N PRO A 77 -18.41 10.85 3.57
CA PRO A 77 -19.01 9.82 2.72
C PRO A 77 -19.67 8.75 3.57
N ASP A 78 -20.69 8.09 3.01
CA ASP A 78 -21.25 6.90 3.64
C ASP A 78 -20.17 5.83 3.85
N LEU A 79 -20.27 5.06 4.94
CA LEU A 79 -19.26 4.06 5.32
C LEU A 79 -19.09 3.00 4.22
N SER A 80 -20.19 2.55 3.62
CA SER A 80 -20.15 1.55 2.56
C SER A 80 -19.43 2.08 1.31
N GLY A 81 -19.75 3.32 0.91
CA GLY A 81 -19.12 4.02 -0.19
C GLY A 81 -17.63 4.25 0.06
N LEU A 82 -17.26 4.66 1.28
CA LEU A 82 -15.87 4.89 1.66
C LEU A 82 -15.04 3.61 1.62
N LEU A 83 -15.54 2.49 2.16
CA LEU A 83 -14.82 1.22 2.12
C LEU A 83 -14.65 0.71 0.68
N LEU A 84 -15.70 0.79 -0.14
CA LEU A 84 -15.65 0.41 -1.54
C LEU A 84 -14.67 1.28 -2.32
N LEU A 85 -14.74 2.61 -2.16
CA LEU A 85 -13.84 3.54 -2.83
C LEU A 85 -12.39 3.37 -2.39
N SER A 86 -12.13 3.14 -1.11
CA SER A 86 -10.79 2.86 -0.60
C SER A 86 -10.21 1.60 -1.23
N LEU A 87 -11.00 0.52 -1.30
CA LEU A 87 -10.57 -0.71 -1.96
C LEU A 87 -10.29 -0.48 -3.45
N CYS A 88 -11.20 0.19 -4.16
CA CYS A 88 -11.03 0.55 -5.57
C CYS A 88 -9.76 1.38 -5.80
N HIS A 89 -9.46 2.35 -4.93
CA HIS A 89 -8.24 3.16 -5.00
C HIS A 89 -6.97 2.32 -4.75
N LEU A 90 -6.97 1.44 -3.75
CA LEU A 90 -5.83 0.56 -3.49
C LEU A 90 -5.58 -0.40 -4.67
N LEU A 91 -6.64 -0.96 -5.26
CA LEU A 91 -6.55 -1.79 -6.46
C LEU A 91 -6.00 -0.99 -7.64
N LYS A 92 -6.50 0.23 -7.85
CA LYS A 92 -6.00 1.14 -8.89
C LYS A 92 -4.50 1.40 -8.73
N ILE A 93 -4.04 1.74 -7.52
CA ILE A 93 -2.61 2.00 -7.27
C ILE A 93 -1.79 0.72 -7.51
N THR A 94 -2.29 -0.43 -7.06
CA THR A 94 -1.64 -1.73 -7.26
C THR A 94 -1.44 -2.04 -8.75
N ILE A 95 -2.49 -1.90 -9.55
CA ILE A 95 -2.43 -2.11 -11.01
C ILE A 95 -1.44 -1.13 -11.64
N TRP A 96 -1.49 0.15 -11.26
CA TRP A 96 -0.56 1.16 -11.78
C TRP A 96 0.90 0.83 -11.47
N VAL A 97 1.19 0.35 -10.26
CA VAL A 97 2.53 -0.11 -9.87
C VAL A 97 2.98 -1.27 -10.76
N TYR A 98 2.12 -2.28 -10.97
CA TYR A 98 2.45 -3.40 -11.85
C TYR A 98 2.71 -2.97 -13.29
N ILE A 99 1.90 -2.05 -13.84
CA ILE A 99 2.10 -1.51 -15.19
C ILE A 99 3.49 -0.88 -15.30
N ILE A 100 3.88 -0.03 -14.35
CA ILE A 100 5.20 0.62 -14.36
C ILE A 100 6.32 -0.42 -14.29
N VAL A 101 6.20 -1.41 -13.40
CA VAL A 101 7.19 -2.48 -13.26
C VAL A 101 7.34 -3.29 -14.55
N ILE A 102 6.22 -3.66 -15.20
CA ILE A 102 6.22 -4.39 -16.47
C ILE A 102 6.89 -3.57 -17.57
N ILE A 103 6.60 -2.26 -17.65
CA ILE A 103 7.24 -1.37 -18.62
C ILE A 103 8.76 -1.32 -18.40
N ILE A 104 9.21 -1.16 -17.15
CA ILE A 104 10.64 -1.18 -16.83
C ILE A 104 11.28 -2.49 -17.26
N GLN A 105 10.65 -3.63 -16.94
CA GLN A 105 11.13 -4.96 -17.35
C GLN A 105 11.23 -5.10 -18.87
N ALA A 106 10.21 -4.64 -19.61
CA ALA A 106 10.21 -4.68 -21.07
C ALA A 106 11.36 -3.86 -21.66
N ILE A 107 11.62 -2.66 -21.13
CA ILE A 107 12.74 -1.82 -21.56
C ILE A 107 14.09 -2.50 -21.24
N THR A 108 14.27 -3.05 -20.03
CA THR A 108 15.51 -3.74 -19.66
C THR A 108 15.76 -4.99 -20.51
N SER A 109 14.69 -5.69 -20.92
CA SER A 109 14.77 -6.87 -21.78
C SER A 109 15.19 -6.56 -23.22
N TRP A 110 15.15 -5.30 -23.65
CA TRP A 110 15.65 -4.91 -24.97
C TRP A 110 17.14 -4.56 -24.97
N ILE A 111 17.64 -4.11 -23.81
CA ILE A 111 19.03 -3.69 -23.64
C ILE A 111 19.93 -4.91 -23.33
N ASN A 112 19.36 -5.95 -22.73
CA ASN A 112 20.04 -7.20 -22.38
C ASN A 112 19.73 -8.30 -23.39
#